data_AF-A0A8N1S721-F1
#
_entry.id   AF-A0A8N1S721-F1
#
_cell.length_a   1.000
_cell.length_b   1.000
_cell.length_c   1.000
_cell.angle_alpha   90.00
_cell.angle_beta   90.00
_cell.angle_gamma   90.00
#
_symmetry.space_group_name_H-M   'P 1'
#
loop_
_entity.id
_entity.type
_entity.pdbx_description
1 polymer ?
#
loop_
_entity_poly.entity_id
_entity_poly.type
_entity_poly.pdbx_seq_one_letter_code
_entity_poly.pdbx_strand_id
1 'polypeptide(L)'
;MESYNLDPAHYFILPGYTWDAMLKYTNVRFDLLTDIDMVMFVERGIRGGLSQCSNKYARVNNQYESSYDSSQPSSYLMYYDVNNLYGWAMCEPLPYAEFRWVENVEGFDIMSVPSDSDIGYILEVDLEYPRHLHDDHADLPFCPTRERPPGNRNKKLLATLYDKSRYVTYYRNLQQCVRHGLRVTKIYRALQFAQSPWLRAYIELNTERRTRASNEFERNLYKLMNNAVFGKTMENVRNYVDVRLVTRWDGRYGAEALIAKPNFHSRSVFDENLMAIELRKLEVQFNKPIYWHSPRVFAQHIDNRHHIIVAFVLSRVRTHLNDIGLPQVVIIAHYDSTTRKISSRGLMKPLDESPLLDTHR
;
A
#
# COMPACT_ATOMS: atom_id res chain seq x y z
N MET A 1 -22.22 -15.16 -10.16
CA MET A 1 -21.80 -16.34 -9.38
C MET A 1 -20.88 -17.26 -10.17
N GLU A 2 -21.12 -17.47 -11.47
CA GLU A 2 -20.26 -18.32 -12.32
C GLU A 2 -18.83 -17.80 -12.55
N SER A 3 -18.61 -16.49 -12.38
CA SER A 3 -17.37 -15.86 -12.83
C SER A 3 -16.12 -16.33 -12.06
N TYR A 4 -16.19 -16.67 -10.78
CA TYR A 4 -14.98 -17.05 -10.00
C TYR A 4 -15.11 -18.38 -9.25
N ASN A 5 -16.22 -19.10 -9.45
CA ASN A 5 -16.52 -20.36 -8.74
C ASN A 5 -16.41 -20.20 -7.20
N LEU A 6 -16.80 -19.05 -6.67
CA LEU A 6 -16.91 -18.75 -5.24
C LEU A 6 -18.30 -18.18 -5.00
N ASP A 7 -18.95 -18.60 -3.92
CA ASP A 7 -20.24 -18.05 -3.52
C ASP A 7 -20.02 -16.73 -2.74
N PRO A 8 -20.48 -15.58 -3.27
CA PRO A 8 -20.35 -14.30 -2.58
C PRO A 8 -21.06 -14.25 -1.22
N ALA A 9 -22.05 -15.12 -0.95
CA ALA A 9 -22.77 -15.16 0.32
C ALA A 9 -21.90 -15.54 1.52
N HIS A 10 -20.74 -16.15 1.29
CA HIS A 10 -19.75 -16.45 2.33
C HIS A 10 -18.87 -15.25 2.72
N TYR A 11 -19.06 -14.09 2.10
CA TYR A 11 -18.21 -12.93 2.30
C TYR A 11 -19.02 -11.74 2.78
N PHE A 12 -18.58 -11.11 3.87
CA PHE A 12 -19.20 -9.89 4.39
C PHE A 12 -19.08 -8.72 3.42
N ILE A 13 -18.07 -8.73 2.54
CA ILE A 13 -17.69 -7.59 1.70
C ILE A 13 -16.92 -8.05 0.45
N LEU A 14 -16.80 -7.14 -0.52
CA LEU A 14 -16.07 -7.38 -1.76
C LEU A 14 -14.55 -7.61 -1.61
N PRO A 15 -13.81 -6.90 -0.72
CA PRO A 15 -12.37 -7.12 -0.55
C PRO A 15 -11.98 -8.54 -0.10
N GLY A 16 -12.77 -9.19 0.76
CA GLY A 16 -12.54 -10.59 1.13
C GLY A 16 -12.79 -11.50 -0.08
N TYR A 17 -13.94 -11.34 -0.73
CA TYR A 17 -14.30 -12.12 -1.91
C TYR A 17 -13.27 -12.04 -3.05
N THR A 18 -12.81 -10.84 -3.40
CA THR A 18 -11.83 -10.65 -4.49
C THR A 18 -10.46 -11.20 -4.15
N TRP A 19 -10.08 -11.20 -2.87
CA TRP A 19 -8.81 -11.76 -2.41
C TRP A 19 -8.78 -13.27 -2.60
N ASP A 20 -9.83 -13.95 -2.16
CA ASP A 20 -10.00 -15.39 -2.30
C ASP A 20 -10.15 -15.81 -3.76
N ALA A 21 -10.90 -15.01 -4.55
CA ALA A 21 -11.01 -15.21 -6.00
C ALA A 21 -9.65 -15.10 -6.69
N MET A 22 -8.84 -14.12 -6.30
CA MET A 22 -7.49 -13.92 -6.82
C MET A 22 -6.57 -15.09 -6.45
N LEU A 23 -6.57 -15.52 -5.20
CA LEU A 23 -5.77 -16.67 -4.74
C LEU A 23 -6.16 -17.95 -5.46
N LYS A 24 -7.46 -18.23 -5.59
CA LYS A 24 -7.97 -19.40 -6.31
C LYS A 24 -7.61 -19.37 -7.79
N TYR A 25 -7.65 -18.20 -8.41
CA TYR A 25 -7.36 -18.06 -9.84
C TYR A 25 -5.87 -18.18 -10.16
N THR A 26 -5.03 -17.53 -9.35
CA THR A 26 -3.57 -17.46 -9.58
C THR A 26 -2.83 -18.66 -8.99
N ASN A 27 -3.40 -19.36 -8.01
CA ASN A 27 -2.75 -20.41 -7.22
C ASN A 27 -1.41 -19.97 -6.59
N VAL A 28 -1.20 -18.66 -6.42
CA VAL A 28 0.01 -18.13 -5.81
C VAL A 28 0.10 -18.56 -4.35
N ARG A 29 1.31 -18.91 -3.92
CA ARG A 29 1.63 -19.17 -2.51
C ARG A 29 2.52 -18.06 -1.99
N PHE A 30 2.22 -17.63 -0.77
CA PHE A 30 2.81 -16.46 -0.16
C PHE A 30 3.58 -16.83 1.09
N ASP A 31 4.82 -16.34 1.18
CA ASP A 31 5.54 -16.31 2.45
C ASP A 31 5.16 -15.05 3.22
N LEU A 32 5.09 -15.17 4.54
CA LEU A 32 4.91 -14.02 5.42
C LEU A 32 6.27 -13.51 5.89
N LEU A 33 6.33 -12.20 6.18
CA LEU A 33 7.45 -11.63 6.90
C LEU A 33 7.46 -12.17 8.33
N THR A 34 8.48 -12.94 8.68
CA THR A 34 8.61 -13.60 10.00
C THR A 34 9.40 -12.75 11.01
N ASP A 35 10.12 -11.73 10.54
CA ASP A 35 10.92 -10.80 11.34
C ASP A 35 10.21 -9.44 11.47
N ILE A 36 10.09 -8.95 12.70
CA ILE A 36 9.48 -7.64 13.00
C ILE A 36 10.27 -6.48 12.38
N ASP A 37 11.59 -6.59 12.28
CA ASP A 37 12.42 -5.56 11.67
C ASP A 37 12.15 -5.46 10.16
N MET A 38 11.88 -6.58 9.48
CA MET A 38 11.44 -6.58 8.08
C MET A 38 10.08 -5.91 7.93
N VAL A 39 9.12 -6.21 8.82
CA VAL A 39 7.79 -5.57 8.81
C VAL A 39 7.93 -4.06 8.99
N MET A 40 8.66 -3.61 10.02
CA MET A 40 8.87 -2.18 10.26
C MET A 40 9.64 -1.51 9.11
N PHE A 41 10.59 -2.22 8.50
CA PHE A 41 11.36 -1.75 7.37
C PHE A 41 10.49 -1.49 6.14
N VAL A 42 9.66 -2.47 5.76
CA VAL A 42 8.71 -2.36 4.66
C VAL A 42 7.70 -1.24 4.94
N GLU A 43 7.09 -1.20 6.13
CA GLU A 43 6.12 -0.17 6.50
C GLU A 43 6.70 1.25 6.47
N ARG A 44 7.96 1.41 6.88
CA ARG A 44 8.64 2.71 6.86
C ARG A 44 8.80 3.25 5.45
N GLY A 45 8.79 2.41 4.42
CA GLY A 45 8.90 2.84 3.05
C GLY A 45 7.56 2.96 2.31
N ILE A 46 6.47 2.43 2.85
CA ILE A 46 5.12 2.66 2.30
C ILE A 46 4.81 4.16 2.21
N ARG A 47 4.44 4.63 1.02
CA ARG A 47 3.98 6.00 0.77
C ARG A 47 2.54 5.98 0.25
N GLY A 48 1.86 7.11 0.44
CA GLY A 48 0.58 7.36 -0.20
C GLY A 48 0.79 8.11 -1.52
N GLY A 49 -0.31 8.50 -2.16
CA GLY A 49 -0.25 9.12 -3.48
C GLY A 49 0.22 10.54 -3.38
N LEU A 50 1.00 10.95 -4.37
CA LEU A 50 1.48 12.31 -4.46
C LEU A 50 0.39 13.16 -5.11
N SER A 51 -0.08 14.13 -4.34
CA SER A 51 -0.92 15.20 -4.83
C SER A 51 -0.11 16.48 -4.76
N GLN A 52 0.40 16.93 -5.89
CA GLN A 52 1.22 18.13 -6.00
C GLN A 52 0.55 19.14 -6.95
N CYS A 53 0.58 20.40 -6.56
CA CYS A 53 0.14 21.53 -7.38
C CYS A 53 1.37 22.42 -7.57
N SER A 54 2.01 22.30 -8.74
CA SER A 54 3.25 23.00 -9.05
C SER A 54 3.00 24.44 -9.48
N ASN A 55 1.92 24.67 -10.25
CA ASN A 55 1.42 26.00 -10.58
C ASN A 55 0.02 26.23 -10.00
N LYS A 56 -0.14 27.30 -9.22
CA LYS A 56 -1.41 27.63 -8.54
C LYS A 56 -2.48 28.19 -9.50
N TYR A 57 -2.05 28.77 -10.60
CA TYR A 57 -2.92 29.36 -11.61
C TYR A 57 -2.28 29.24 -12.98
N ALA A 58 -3.06 28.79 -13.95
CA ALA A 58 -2.70 28.80 -15.36
C ALA A 58 -3.88 29.37 -16.14
N ARG A 59 -3.61 30.33 -17.02
CA ARG A 59 -4.58 30.89 -17.95
C ARG A 59 -4.10 30.60 -19.36
N VAL A 60 -5.01 30.18 -20.22
CA VAL A 60 -4.70 29.88 -21.61
C VAL A 60 -5.43 30.82 -22.55
N ASN A 61 -4.77 31.16 -23.65
CA ASN A 61 -5.30 31.94 -24.75
C ASN A 61 -5.89 31.00 -25.79
N ASN A 62 -7.12 30.56 -25.58
CA ASN A 62 -7.80 29.60 -26.44
C ASN A 62 -8.82 30.32 -27.32
N GLN A 63 -8.76 30.12 -28.64
CA GLN A 63 -9.66 30.73 -29.63
C GLN A 63 -11.15 30.45 -29.43
N TYR A 64 -11.50 29.42 -28.66
CA TYR A 64 -12.88 29.07 -28.33
C TYR A 64 -13.42 29.78 -27.08
N GLU A 65 -12.59 30.56 -26.39
CA GLU A 65 -12.97 31.28 -25.17
C GLU A 65 -13.26 32.76 -25.45
N SER A 66 -14.23 33.34 -24.73
CA SER A 66 -14.62 34.76 -24.88
C SER A 66 -13.51 35.76 -24.55
N SER A 67 -12.48 35.31 -23.82
CA SER A 67 -11.32 36.12 -23.43
C SER A 67 -10.10 35.97 -24.34
N TYR A 68 -10.28 35.37 -25.53
CA TYR A 68 -9.24 35.18 -26.53
C TYR A 68 -8.67 36.51 -27.03
N ASP A 69 -7.35 36.57 -27.13
CA ASP A 69 -6.60 37.68 -27.68
C ASP A 69 -5.82 37.21 -28.91
N SER A 70 -6.23 37.68 -30.09
CA SER A 70 -5.58 37.35 -31.37
C SER A 70 -4.14 37.85 -31.50
N SER A 71 -3.71 38.76 -30.62
CA SER A 71 -2.32 39.26 -30.59
C SER A 71 -1.36 38.35 -29.83
N GLN A 72 -1.88 37.37 -29.08
CA GLN A 72 -1.08 36.43 -28.29
C GLN A 72 -1.08 35.02 -28.90
N PRO A 73 -0.02 34.23 -28.70
CA PRO A 73 0.01 32.86 -29.18
C PRO A 73 -1.10 32.02 -28.54
N SER A 74 -1.73 31.15 -29.32
CA SER A 74 -2.74 30.23 -28.81
C SER A 74 -2.14 29.23 -27.82
N SER A 75 -2.85 28.97 -26.73
CA SER A 75 -2.48 27.98 -25.73
C SER A 75 -3.70 27.20 -25.25
N TYR A 76 -3.45 25.98 -24.76
CA TYR A 76 -4.49 25.03 -24.36
C TYR A 76 -4.09 24.37 -23.05
N LEU A 77 -5.09 24.06 -22.21
CA LEU A 77 -4.91 23.19 -21.05
C LEU A 77 -5.33 21.78 -21.44
N MET A 78 -4.48 20.81 -21.15
CA MET A 78 -4.76 19.40 -21.38
C MET A 78 -4.82 18.67 -20.05
N TYR A 79 -5.85 17.83 -19.89
CA TYR A 79 -5.98 16.95 -18.73
C TYR A 79 -5.69 15.52 -19.17
N TYR A 80 -4.74 14.87 -18.50
CA TYR A 80 -4.40 13.47 -18.69
C TYR A 80 -4.83 12.69 -17.46
N ASP A 81 -5.58 11.60 -17.67
CA ASP A 81 -5.91 10.62 -16.64
C ASP A 81 -5.49 9.23 -17.12
N VAL A 82 -4.84 8.50 -16.24
CA VAL A 82 -4.30 7.17 -16.55
C VAL A 82 -5.37 6.13 -16.26
N ASN A 83 -5.83 5.49 -17.32
CA ASN A 83 -6.78 4.40 -17.22
C ASN A 83 -6.20 3.22 -16.43
N ASN A 84 -6.87 2.87 -15.32
CA ASN A 84 -6.55 1.68 -14.52
C ASN A 84 -5.10 1.63 -14.02
N LEU A 85 -4.58 2.74 -13.51
CA LEU A 85 -3.23 2.85 -12.95
C LEU A 85 -2.87 1.69 -11.99
N TYR A 86 -3.72 1.40 -11.01
CA TYR A 86 -3.47 0.32 -10.06
C TYR A 86 -3.38 -1.03 -10.76
N GLY A 87 -4.28 -1.30 -11.72
CA GLY A 87 -4.23 -2.53 -12.52
C GLY A 87 -2.92 -2.67 -13.26
N TRP A 88 -2.47 -1.62 -13.94
CA TRP A 88 -1.19 -1.63 -14.66
C TRP A 88 -0.01 -1.91 -13.70
N ALA A 89 0.06 -1.20 -12.57
CA ALA A 89 1.14 -1.40 -11.59
C ALA A 89 1.10 -2.80 -10.94
N MET A 90 -0.09 -3.37 -10.76
CA MET A 90 -0.27 -4.74 -10.24
C MET A 90 0.11 -5.82 -11.27
N CYS A 91 0.22 -5.49 -12.55
CA CYS A 91 0.71 -6.42 -13.57
C CYS A 91 2.24 -6.52 -13.61
N GLU A 92 2.96 -5.64 -12.91
CA GLU A 92 4.41 -5.72 -12.76
C GLU A 92 4.82 -6.87 -11.82
N PRO A 93 6.09 -7.31 -11.83
CA PRO A 93 6.59 -8.25 -10.84
C PRO A 93 6.45 -7.71 -9.40
N LEU A 94 5.78 -8.49 -8.56
CA LEU A 94 5.51 -8.19 -7.15
C LEU A 94 6.16 -9.23 -6.25
N PRO A 95 6.61 -8.85 -5.04
CA PRO A 95 7.16 -9.80 -4.06
C PRO A 95 6.14 -10.87 -3.69
N TYR A 96 6.58 -12.11 -3.46
CA TYR A 96 5.72 -13.18 -2.98
C TYR A 96 6.38 -14.18 -2.01
N ALA A 97 7.71 -14.32 -2.02
CA ALA A 97 8.42 -15.33 -1.23
C ALA A 97 9.88 -14.96 -0.93
N GLU A 98 10.56 -15.81 -0.14
CA GLU A 98 12.02 -15.80 0.07
C GLU A 98 12.59 -14.49 0.64
N PHE A 99 11.86 -13.88 1.57
CA PHE A 99 12.30 -12.65 2.24
C PHE A 99 13.53 -12.88 3.10
N ARG A 100 14.65 -12.23 2.76
CA ARG A 100 15.91 -12.32 3.51
C ARG A 100 16.70 -11.03 3.49
N TRP A 101 17.34 -10.70 4.61
CA TRP A 101 18.32 -9.62 4.65
C TRP A 101 19.54 -9.99 3.82
N VAL A 102 20.04 -9.04 3.03
CA VAL A 102 21.33 -9.18 2.34
C VAL A 102 22.44 -9.00 3.36
N GLU A 103 23.31 -10.02 3.50
CA GLU A 103 24.36 -10.04 4.52
C GLU A 103 25.42 -8.95 4.32
N ASN A 104 25.84 -8.73 3.08
CA ASN A 104 26.81 -7.70 2.74
C ASN A 104 26.27 -6.81 1.60
N VAL A 105 26.09 -5.52 1.91
CA VAL A 105 25.66 -4.49 0.94
C VAL A 105 26.81 -3.65 0.41
N GLU A 106 28.03 -3.86 0.89
CA GLU A 106 29.22 -3.20 0.36
C GLU A 106 29.43 -3.60 -1.11
N GLY A 107 29.56 -2.61 -1.99
CA GLY A 107 29.69 -2.85 -3.43
C GLY A 107 28.42 -3.33 -4.13
N PHE A 108 27.27 -3.33 -3.46
CA PHE A 108 26.00 -3.70 -4.08
C PHE A 108 25.64 -2.69 -5.19
N ASP A 109 25.78 -3.11 -6.44
CA ASP A 109 25.38 -2.31 -7.60
C ASP A 109 23.93 -2.57 -7.97
N ILE A 110 23.06 -1.66 -7.56
CA ILE A 110 21.64 -1.68 -7.89
C ILE A 110 21.38 -1.62 -9.41
N MET A 111 22.26 -1.02 -10.20
CA MET A 111 22.08 -0.89 -11.65
C MET A 111 22.37 -2.20 -12.39
N SER A 112 23.11 -3.12 -11.77
CA SER A 112 23.37 -4.46 -12.32
C SER A 112 22.15 -5.37 -12.31
N VAL A 113 21.14 -5.09 -11.47
CA VAL A 113 19.93 -5.92 -11.35
C VAL A 113 19.05 -5.74 -12.59
N PRO A 114 18.81 -6.80 -13.40
CA PRO A 114 17.96 -6.73 -14.59
C PRO A 114 16.52 -6.37 -14.25
N SER A 115 15.82 -5.74 -15.19
CA SER A 115 14.41 -5.39 -15.01
C SER A 115 13.49 -6.60 -14.91
N ASP A 116 13.86 -7.71 -15.54
CA ASP A 116 13.14 -8.98 -15.59
C ASP A 116 13.62 -10.00 -14.56
N SER A 117 14.48 -9.58 -13.62
CA SER A 117 14.97 -10.44 -12.53
C SER A 117 13.82 -11.02 -11.70
N ASP A 118 13.86 -12.32 -11.44
CA ASP A 118 12.98 -13.01 -10.49
C ASP A 118 13.29 -12.64 -9.03
N ILE A 119 14.40 -11.92 -8.80
CA ILE A 119 14.81 -11.40 -7.50
C ILE A 119 14.63 -9.89 -7.47
N GLY A 120 13.97 -9.39 -6.42
CA GLY A 120 13.82 -7.97 -6.15
C GLY A 120 14.41 -7.55 -4.81
N TYR A 121 14.52 -6.23 -4.64
CA TYR A 121 15.09 -5.62 -3.43
C TYR A 121 14.25 -4.43 -2.92
N ILE A 122 14.29 -4.22 -1.61
CA ILE A 122 13.93 -2.95 -0.96
C ILE A 122 15.17 -2.48 -0.19
N LEU A 123 15.58 -1.23 -0.39
CA LEU A 123 16.85 -0.72 0.13
C LEU A 123 16.65 0.49 1.04
N GLU A 124 17.46 0.60 2.10
CA GLU A 124 17.67 1.85 2.86
C GLU A 124 18.90 2.56 2.33
N VAL A 125 18.72 3.75 1.78
CA VAL A 125 19.79 4.49 1.11
C VAL A 125 19.85 5.96 1.53
N ASP A 126 21.04 6.55 1.45
CA ASP A 126 21.19 7.99 1.35
C ASP A 126 21.24 8.38 -0.15
N LEU A 127 20.48 9.40 -0.52
CA LEU A 127 20.40 9.94 -1.88
C LEU A 127 20.81 11.41 -1.86
N GLU A 128 21.84 11.74 -2.61
CA GLU A 128 22.16 13.12 -2.95
C GLU A 128 21.28 13.57 -4.11
N TYR A 129 20.76 14.79 -4.00
CA TYR A 129 19.98 15.47 -5.02
C TYR A 129 20.81 16.63 -5.62
N PRO A 130 21.49 16.42 -6.75
CA PRO A 130 22.33 17.44 -7.35
C PRO A 130 21.58 18.73 -7.70
N ARG A 131 22.15 19.88 -7.34
CA ARG A 131 21.54 21.20 -7.58
C ARG A 131 21.18 21.49 -9.02
N HIS A 132 21.95 20.99 -9.98
CA HIS A 132 21.70 21.22 -11.41
C HIS A 132 20.40 20.56 -11.91
N LEU A 133 19.84 19.58 -11.17
CA LEU A 133 18.58 18.92 -11.49
C LEU A 133 17.36 19.64 -10.91
N HIS A 134 17.56 20.70 -10.12
CA HIS A 134 16.48 21.32 -9.36
C HIS A 134 15.43 21.96 -10.27
N ASP A 135 15.87 22.63 -11.34
CA ASP A 135 14.96 23.28 -12.29
C ASP A 135 14.17 22.22 -13.07
N ASP A 136 14.85 21.17 -13.56
CA ASP A 136 14.24 20.07 -14.32
C ASP A 136 13.23 19.25 -13.51
N HIS A 137 13.48 19.11 -12.20
CA HIS A 137 12.66 18.30 -11.31
C HIS A 137 11.74 19.12 -10.41
N ALA A 138 11.68 20.44 -10.55
CA ALA A 138 10.92 21.35 -9.68
C ALA A 138 9.44 20.95 -9.56
N ASP A 139 8.85 20.56 -10.69
CA ASP A 139 7.43 20.21 -10.76
C ASP A 139 7.12 18.84 -10.15
N LEU A 140 8.06 17.90 -10.20
CA LEU A 140 7.87 16.54 -9.71
C LEU A 140 9.17 15.94 -9.12
N PRO A 141 9.57 16.35 -7.90
CA PRO A 141 10.75 15.80 -7.24
C PRO A 141 10.61 14.30 -6.91
N PHE A 142 11.68 13.54 -7.15
CA PHE A 142 11.78 12.14 -6.72
C PHE A 142 11.79 11.96 -5.18
N CYS A 143 11.44 10.74 -4.75
CA CYS A 143 11.56 10.27 -3.38
C CYS A 143 10.85 11.14 -2.33
N PRO A 144 9.53 11.38 -2.43
CA PRO A 144 8.82 12.21 -1.47
C PRO A 144 8.87 11.60 -0.04
N THR A 145 8.90 12.48 0.97
CA THR A 145 9.05 12.11 2.38
C THR A 145 7.80 12.48 3.19
N ARG A 146 7.52 11.71 4.25
CA ARG A 146 6.37 11.95 5.11
C ARG A 146 6.77 12.80 6.32
N GLU A 147 6.68 14.11 6.17
CA GLU A 147 7.18 15.11 7.13
C GLU A 147 6.12 16.15 7.48
N ARG A 148 6.36 16.95 8.53
CA ARG A 148 5.49 18.06 8.90
C ARG A 148 5.96 19.30 8.12
N PRO A 149 5.13 19.86 7.23
CA PRO A 149 5.50 21.11 6.59
C PRO A 149 5.51 22.26 7.61
N PRO A 150 6.28 23.33 7.35
CA PRO A 150 6.30 24.52 8.20
C PRO A 150 4.88 25.04 8.46
N GLY A 151 4.56 25.31 9.72
CA GLY A 151 3.24 25.82 10.13
C GLY A 151 2.10 24.78 10.15
N ASN A 152 2.35 23.49 9.86
CA ASN A 152 1.34 22.45 9.92
C ASN A 152 1.63 21.41 11.01
N ARG A 153 0.60 21.04 11.78
CA ARG A 153 0.70 20.00 12.82
C ARG A 153 0.67 18.58 12.26
N ASN A 154 0.06 18.39 11.08
CA ASN A 154 -0.13 17.10 10.45
C ASN A 154 1.01 16.78 9.49
N LYS A 155 1.48 15.52 9.51
CA LYS A 155 2.43 15.02 8.52
C LYS A 155 1.76 14.96 7.15
N LYS A 156 2.44 15.48 6.13
CA LYS A 156 2.06 15.38 4.72
C LYS A 156 3.14 14.64 3.94
N LEU A 157 2.80 14.19 2.75
CA LEU A 157 3.80 13.69 1.81
C LEU A 157 4.37 14.91 1.07
N LEU A 158 5.66 15.19 1.28
CA LEU A 158 6.35 16.34 0.74
C LEU A 158 7.26 15.87 -0.40
N ALA A 159 7.06 16.42 -1.61
CA ALA A 159 8.02 16.30 -2.69
C ALA A 159 9.02 17.45 -2.56
N THR A 160 10.26 17.14 -2.21
CA THR A 160 11.33 18.12 -1.98
C THR A 160 12.54 17.77 -2.84
N LEU A 161 13.31 18.79 -3.20
CA LEU A 161 14.59 18.65 -3.92
C LEU A 161 15.78 18.47 -2.95
N TYR A 162 15.53 18.18 -1.67
CA TYR A 162 16.60 17.97 -0.70
C TYR A 162 17.23 16.58 -0.83
N ASP A 163 18.44 16.42 -0.31
CA ASP A 163 19.01 15.10 -0.07
C ASP A 163 18.08 14.27 0.81
N LYS A 164 18.06 12.96 0.56
CA LYS A 164 17.26 12.01 1.33
C LYS A 164 18.20 11.18 2.17
N SER A 165 18.00 11.17 3.49
CA SER A 165 18.74 10.27 4.37
C SER A 165 17.91 9.08 4.77
N ARG A 166 18.53 7.88 4.80
CA ARG A 166 17.91 6.62 5.23
C ARG A 166 16.55 6.38 4.59
N TYR A 167 16.45 6.74 3.30
CA TYR A 167 15.25 6.59 2.52
C TYR A 167 15.05 5.13 2.17
N VAL A 168 13.88 4.59 2.49
CA VAL A 168 13.52 3.23 2.09
C VAL A 168 12.79 3.31 0.76
N THR A 169 13.27 2.58 -0.24
CA THR A 169 12.66 2.53 -1.57
C THR A 169 12.78 1.15 -2.22
N TYR A 170 11.87 0.88 -3.15
CA TYR A 170 11.92 -0.30 -4.01
C TYR A 170 13.01 -0.12 -5.08
N TYR A 171 13.72 -1.21 -5.40
CA TYR A 171 14.92 -1.20 -6.23
C TYR A 171 14.71 -0.55 -7.61
N ARG A 172 13.58 -0.78 -8.28
CA ARG A 172 13.29 -0.17 -9.59
C ARG A 172 13.12 1.35 -9.54
N ASN A 173 12.58 1.87 -8.44
CA ASN A 173 12.46 3.31 -8.24
C ASN A 173 13.82 3.93 -7.95
N LEU A 174 14.67 3.21 -7.22
CA LEU A 174 16.06 3.62 -7.03
C LEU A 174 16.82 3.68 -8.34
N GLN A 175 16.72 2.63 -9.18
CA GLN A 175 17.31 2.63 -10.52
C GLN A 175 16.80 3.79 -11.38
N GLN A 176 15.51 4.10 -11.28
CA GLN A 176 14.95 5.27 -11.96
C GLN A 176 15.59 6.57 -11.45
N CYS A 177 15.65 6.78 -10.14
CA CYS A 177 16.28 7.96 -9.55
C CYS A 177 17.71 8.14 -10.06
N VAL A 178 18.50 7.05 -10.09
CA VAL A 178 19.88 7.06 -10.60
C VAL A 178 19.96 7.40 -12.09
N ARG A 179 19.06 6.84 -12.92
CA ARG A 179 18.98 7.20 -14.36
C ARG A 179 18.64 8.67 -14.58
N HIS A 180 17.89 9.29 -13.66
CA HIS A 180 17.58 10.72 -13.67
C HIS A 180 18.60 11.57 -12.88
N GLY A 181 19.79 11.04 -12.59
CA GLY A 181 20.91 11.82 -12.08
C GLY A 181 21.01 11.95 -10.56
N LEU A 182 20.08 11.39 -9.78
CA LEU A 182 20.27 11.29 -8.33
C LEU A 182 21.42 10.32 -8.02
N ARG A 183 22.16 10.59 -6.95
CA ARG A 183 23.34 9.78 -6.59
C ARG A 183 23.11 9.03 -5.30
N VAL A 184 23.34 7.72 -5.32
CA VAL A 184 23.35 6.90 -4.11
C VAL A 184 24.69 7.10 -3.42
N THR A 185 24.67 7.70 -2.23
CA THR A 185 25.91 7.95 -1.46
C THR A 185 26.18 6.84 -0.45
N LYS A 186 25.13 6.15 0.01
CA LYS A 186 25.26 5.04 0.96
C LYS A 186 24.09 4.07 0.86
N ILE A 187 24.37 2.77 0.98
CA ILE A 187 23.37 1.71 1.20
C ILE A 187 23.58 1.17 2.61
N TYR A 188 22.54 1.18 3.45
CA TYR A 188 22.62 0.71 4.84
C TYR A 188 22.24 -0.76 4.98
N ARG A 189 21.22 -1.18 4.24
CA ARG A 189 20.70 -2.55 4.21
C ARG A 189 19.78 -2.74 3.02
N ALA A 190 19.66 -3.99 2.59
CA ALA A 190 18.76 -4.41 1.54
C ALA A 190 17.98 -5.66 1.99
N LEU A 191 16.68 -5.66 1.73
CA LEU A 191 15.81 -6.82 1.88
C LEU A 191 15.61 -7.42 0.49
N GLN A 192 16.07 -8.66 0.29
CA GLN A 192 15.86 -9.44 -0.93
C GLN A 192 14.57 -10.25 -0.83
N PHE A 193 13.91 -10.49 -1.97
CA PHE A 193 12.75 -11.39 -2.10
C PHE A 193 12.64 -11.94 -3.52
N ALA A 194 11.92 -13.06 -3.67
CA ALA A 194 11.43 -13.55 -4.94
C ALA A 194 10.23 -12.70 -5.40
N GLN A 195 10.18 -12.39 -6.69
CA GLN A 195 9.11 -11.62 -7.32
C GLN A 195 8.66 -12.24 -8.65
N SER A 196 7.39 -12.08 -8.98
CA SER A 196 6.84 -12.50 -10.27
C SER A 196 5.58 -11.68 -10.58
N PRO A 197 5.11 -11.61 -11.83
CA PRO A 197 3.88 -10.90 -12.18
C PRO A 197 2.62 -11.73 -11.84
N TRP A 198 2.58 -12.34 -10.65
CA TRP A 198 1.55 -13.31 -10.23
C TRP A 198 0.13 -12.74 -10.26
N LEU A 199 -0.04 -11.42 -10.10
CA LEU A 199 -1.35 -10.77 -10.10
C LEU A 199 -1.84 -10.40 -11.52
N ARG A 200 -0.95 -10.40 -12.52
CA ARG A 200 -1.25 -9.96 -13.90
C ARG A 200 -2.46 -10.67 -14.49
N ALA A 201 -2.45 -12.00 -14.44
CA ALA A 201 -3.52 -12.82 -15.03
C ALA A 201 -4.90 -12.50 -14.44
N TYR A 202 -4.97 -12.23 -13.13
CA TYR A 202 -6.23 -11.85 -12.47
C TYR A 202 -6.71 -10.45 -12.87
N ILE A 203 -5.78 -9.49 -13.01
CA ILE A 203 -6.11 -8.13 -13.47
C ILE A 203 -6.60 -8.15 -14.92
N GLU A 204 -5.95 -8.94 -15.78
CA GLU A 204 -6.35 -9.12 -17.17
C GLU A 204 -7.74 -9.75 -17.27
N LEU A 205 -8.01 -10.81 -16.50
CA LEU A 205 -9.34 -11.42 -16.40
C LEU A 205 -10.43 -10.40 -16.03
N ASN A 206 -10.20 -9.61 -14.98
CA ASN A 206 -11.17 -8.60 -14.53
C ASN A 206 -11.33 -7.48 -15.56
N THR A 207 -10.25 -7.12 -16.27
CA THR A 207 -10.28 -6.11 -17.32
C THR A 207 -11.08 -6.60 -18.52
N GLU A 208 -10.89 -7.84 -18.96
CA GLU A 208 -11.70 -8.44 -20.03
C GLU A 208 -13.18 -8.48 -19.66
N ARG A 209 -13.49 -8.90 -18.43
CA ARG A 209 -14.87 -8.94 -17.94
C ARG A 209 -15.49 -7.57 -17.86
N ARG A 210 -14.73 -6.56 -17.43
CA ARG A 210 -15.17 -5.17 -17.43
C ARG A 210 -15.48 -4.66 -18.83
N THR A 211 -14.70 -5.06 -19.84
CA THR A 211 -14.96 -4.70 -21.24
C THR A 211 -16.20 -5.39 -21.80
N ARG A 212 -16.48 -6.64 -21.40
CA ARG A 212 -17.67 -7.40 -21.84
C ARG A 212 -18.95 -7.04 -21.07
N ALA A 213 -18.83 -6.39 -19.91
CA ALA A 213 -19.97 -6.02 -19.07
C ALA A 213 -20.88 -5.01 -19.78
N SER A 214 -22.17 -5.34 -19.87
CA SER A 214 -23.18 -4.50 -20.52
C SER A 214 -23.72 -3.41 -19.59
N ASN A 215 -23.76 -3.67 -18.28
CA ASN A 215 -24.33 -2.77 -17.29
C ASN A 215 -23.24 -2.01 -16.50
N GLU A 216 -23.64 -0.88 -15.91
CA GLU A 216 -22.74 -0.03 -15.12
C GLU A 216 -22.30 -0.71 -13.82
N PHE A 217 -23.20 -1.48 -13.20
CA PHE A 217 -22.92 -2.19 -11.96
C PHE A 217 -21.74 -3.16 -12.11
N GLU A 218 -21.74 -4.04 -13.10
CA GLU A 218 -20.67 -4.99 -13.37
C GLU A 218 -19.36 -4.28 -13.73
N ARG A 219 -19.42 -3.22 -14.55
CA ARG A 219 -18.25 -2.41 -14.86
C ARG A 219 -17.59 -1.83 -13.61
N ASN A 220 -18.41 -1.36 -12.68
CA ASN A 220 -17.97 -0.85 -11.38
C ASN A 220 -17.48 -1.96 -10.45
N LEU A 221 -18.12 -3.14 -10.47
CA LEU A 221 -17.75 -4.30 -9.68
C LEU A 221 -16.32 -4.75 -10.03
N TYR A 222 -16.01 -5.02 -11.30
CA TYR A 222 -14.68 -5.46 -11.72
C TYR A 222 -13.59 -4.41 -11.45
N LYS A 223 -13.93 -3.11 -11.61
CA LYS A 223 -13.04 -2.00 -11.23
C LYS A 223 -12.73 -2.03 -9.72
N LEU A 224 -13.76 -2.19 -8.88
CA LEU A 224 -13.60 -2.26 -7.44
C LEU A 224 -12.83 -3.51 -7.01
N MET A 225 -13.04 -4.65 -7.66
CA MET A 225 -12.31 -5.89 -7.38
C MET A 225 -10.80 -5.73 -7.57
N ASN A 226 -10.37 -5.09 -8.67
CA ASN A 226 -8.95 -4.77 -8.89
C ASN A 226 -8.40 -3.86 -7.78
N ASN A 227 -9.07 -2.74 -7.50
CA ASN A 227 -8.61 -1.79 -6.48
C ASN A 227 -8.59 -2.40 -5.06
N ALA A 228 -9.52 -3.31 -4.77
CA ALA A 228 -9.63 -3.94 -3.46
C ALA A 228 -8.51 -4.95 -3.19
N VAL A 229 -8.01 -5.68 -4.22
CA VAL A 229 -6.83 -6.55 -4.05
C VAL A 229 -5.62 -5.74 -3.61
N PHE A 230 -5.36 -4.60 -4.25
CA PHE A 230 -4.29 -3.69 -3.83
C PHE A 230 -4.46 -3.27 -2.36
N GLY A 231 -5.65 -2.82 -1.96
CA GLY A 231 -5.94 -2.45 -0.57
C GLY A 231 -5.68 -3.58 0.42
N LYS A 232 -5.96 -4.83 0.03
CA LYS A 232 -5.73 -6.02 0.85
C LYS A 232 -4.26 -6.38 1.02
N THR A 233 -3.42 -6.19 0.01
CA THR A 233 -1.96 -6.39 0.14
C THR A 233 -1.27 -5.43 1.12
N MET A 234 -1.94 -4.34 1.50
CA MET A 234 -1.43 -3.31 2.41
C MET A 234 -2.29 -3.18 3.69
N GLU A 235 -3.03 -4.23 4.03
CA GLU A 235 -3.91 -4.22 5.19
C GLU A 235 -3.11 -4.12 6.49
N ASN A 236 -3.45 -3.11 7.30
CA ASN A 236 -2.77 -2.89 8.56
C ASN A 236 -3.55 -3.52 9.70
N VAL A 237 -3.13 -4.74 10.06
CA VAL A 237 -3.66 -5.58 11.14
C VAL A 237 -3.65 -4.91 12.52
N ARG A 238 -2.81 -3.89 12.76
CA ARG A 238 -2.82 -3.15 14.04
C ARG A 238 -4.08 -2.31 14.24
N ASN A 239 -4.84 -2.05 13.19
CA ASN A 239 -6.11 -1.34 13.29
C ASN A 239 -7.29 -2.28 13.57
N TYR A 240 -7.06 -3.59 13.69
CA TYR A 240 -8.13 -4.51 14.03
C TYR A 240 -8.58 -4.29 15.47
N VAL A 241 -9.89 -4.37 15.63
CA VAL A 241 -10.58 -4.21 16.90
C VAL A 241 -11.46 -5.43 17.14
N ASP A 242 -11.62 -5.79 18.40
CA ASP A 242 -12.63 -6.76 18.80
C ASP A 242 -13.93 -6.04 19.06
N VAL A 243 -14.95 -6.34 18.26
CA VAL A 243 -16.30 -5.82 18.49
C VAL A 243 -17.12 -6.91 19.16
N ARG A 244 -17.72 -6.58 20.30
CA ARG A 244 -18.65 -7.46 21.01
C ARG A 244 -20.04 -6.82 21.01
N LEU A 245 -21.00 -7.54 20.43
CA LEU A 245 -22.41 -7.19 20.54
C LEU A 245 -22.93 -7.74 21.86
N VAL A 246 -23.48 -6.86 22.70
CA VAL A 246 -24.04 -7.20 24.01
C VAL A 246 -25.49 -6.73 24.10
N THR A 247 -26.29 -7.55 24.77
CA THR A 247 -27.73 -7.28 24.97
C THR A 247 -28.11 -7.09 26.43
N ARG A 248 -27.12 -7.11 27.34
CA ARG A 248 -27.32 -7.01 28.78
C ARG A 248 -26.25 -6.11 29.40
N TRP A 249 -26.65 -5.32 30.39
CA TRP A 249 -25.73 -4.44 31.12
C TRP A 249 -24.86 -5.23 32.10
N ASP A 250 -25.50 -6.02 32.96
CA ASP A 250 -24.84 -6.72 34.07
C ASP A 250 -24.19 -8.05 33.68
N GLY A 251 -23.30 -8.51 34.56
CA GLY A 251 -22.69 -9.84 34.51
C GLY A 251 -21.31 -9.87 33.85
N ARG A 252 -20.64 -11.02 33.96
CA ARG A 252 -19.24 -11.20 33.51
C ARG A 252 -19.01 -10.87 32.03
N TYR A 253 -20.03 -11.06 31.20
CA TYR A 253 -20.02 -10.76 29.77
C TYR A 253 -20.95 -9.59 29.39
N GLY A 254 -21.48 -8.88 30.40
CA GLY A 254 -22.30 -7.70 30.21
C GLY A 254 -21.49 -6.48 29.78
N ALA A 255 -22.19 -5.42 29.38
CA ALA A 255 -21.59 -4.18 28.94
C ALA A 255 -20.64 -3.59 29.98
N GLU A 256 -21.03 -3.59 31.26
CA GLU A 256 -20.23 -3.03 32.36
C GLU A 256 -18.84 -3.68 32.45
N ALA A 257 -18.78 -5.01 32.44
CA ALA A 257 -17.54 -5.76 32.58
C ALA A 257 -16.61 -5.56 31.37
N LEU A 258 -17.15 -5.36 30.16
CA LEU A 258 -16.36 -5.10 28.96
C LEU A 258 -15.86 -3.66 28.90
N ILE A 259 -16.64 -2.69 29.37
CA ILE A 259 -16.23 -1.27 29.47
C ILE A 259 -15.11 -1.10 30.51
N ALA A 260 -15.17 -1.87 31.60
CA ALA A 260 -14.15 -1.85 32.64
C ALA A 260 -12.79 -2.43 32.19
N LYS A 261 -12.71 -3.08 31.02
CA LYS A 261 -11.45 -3.65 30.54
C LYS A 261 -10.45 -2.55 30.15
N PRO A 262 -9.14 -2.75 30.42
CA PRO A 262 -8.12 -1.75 30.12
C PRO A 262 -7.92 -1.51 28.61
N ASN A 263 -8.37 -2.44 27.77
CA ASN A 263 -8.33 -2.31 26.31
C ASN A 263 -9.65 -1.78 25.71
N PHE A 264 -10.60 -1.33 26.53
CA PHE A 264 -11.80 -0.67 26.05
C PHE A 264 -11.45 0.56 25.20
N HIS A 265 -12.10 0.67 24.03
CA HIS A 265 -11.93 1.81 23.14
C HIS A 265 -13.15 2.71 23.11
N SER A 266 -14.31 2.14 22.77
CA SER A 266 -15.53 2.88 22.50
C SER A 266 -16.77 2.00 22.67
N ARG A 267 -17.94 2.62 22.75
CA ARG A 267 -19.24 1.94 22.72
C ARG A 267 -20.20 2.64 21.78
N SER A 268 -21.02 1.86 21.09
CA SER A 268 -22.10 2.34 20.21
C SER A 268 -23.40 1.65 20.61
N VAL A 269 -24.42 2.43 20.96
CA VAL A 269 -25.74 1.90 21.32
C VAL A 269 -26.61 1.91 20.07
N PHE A 270 -27.14 0.75 19.69
CA PHE A 270 -28.04 0.64 18.54
C PHE A 270 -29.50 0.71 18.98
N ASP A 271 -29.81 0.11 20.14
CA ASP A 271 -31.14 0.12 20.75
C ASP A 271 -31.04 -0.15 22.25
N GLU A 272 -32.16 -0.06 22.98
CA GLU A 272 -32.25 -0.28 24.44
C GLU A 272 -31.65 -1.63 24.87
N ASN A 273 -31.76 -2.64 24.02
CA ASN A 273 -31.28 -4.00 24.27
C ASN A 273 -30.08 -4.41 23.40
N LEU A 274 -29.41 -3.48 22.71
CA LEU A 274 -28.28 -3.83 21.85
C LEU A 274 -27.21 -2.73 21.82
N MET A 275 -25.99 -3.11 22.25
CA MET A 275 -24.81 -2.26 22.24
C MET A 275 -23.63 -2.99 21.59
N ALA A 276 -22.85 -2.29 20.77
CA ALA A 276 -21.52 -2.71 20.37
C ALA A 276 -20.48 -2.11 21.30
N ILE A 277 -19.56 -2.95 21.79
CA ILE A 277 -18.39 -2.53 22.54
C ILE A 277 -17.15 -2.85 21.70
N GLU A 278 -16.36 -1.81 21.43
CA GLU A 278 -15.11 -1.91 20.70
C GLU A 278 -13.95 -2.01 21.70
N LEU A 279 -13.17 -3.08 21.58
CA LEU A 279 -11.97 -3.34 22.35
C LEU A 279 -10.75 -3.32 21.42
N ARG A 280 -9.66 -2.73 21.88
CA ARG A 280 -8.37 -2.80 21.18
C ARG A 280 -7.77 -4.19 21.35
N LYS A 281 -7.08 -4.66 20.32
CA LYS A 281 -6.22 -5.84 20.41
C LYS A 281 -5.01 -5.53 21.28
N LEU A 282 -4.75 -6.38 22.29
CA LEU A 282 -3.56 -6.30 23.13
C LEU A 282 -2.35 -6.96 22.46
N GLU A 283 -2.61 -7.94 21.60
CA GLU A 283 -1.62 -8.66 20.82
C GLU A 283 -2.01 -8.56 19.34
N VAL A 284 -1.02 -8.36 18.48
CA VAL A 284 -1.23 -8.25 17.02
C VAL A 284 -0.49 -9.39 16.34
N GLN A 285 -1.23 -10.24 15.64
CA GLN A 285 -0.67 -11.25 14.76
C GLN A 285 -0.48 -10.67 13.35
N PHE A 286 0.74 -10.74 12.83
CA PHE A 286 1.02 -10.42 11.42
C PHE A 286 0.78 -11.66 10.56
N ASN A 287 -0.49 -11.97 10.34
CA ASN A 287 -0.95 -13.14 9.57
C ASN A 287 -1.45 -12.77 8.16
N LYS A 288 -1.14 -11.55 7.71
CA LYS A 288 -1.49 -11.06 6.38
C LYS A 288 -0.21 -10.65 5.64
N PRO A 289 -0.13 -10.93 4.33
CA PRO A 289 0.99 -10.48 3.55
C PRO A 289 1.00 -8.95 3.49
N ILE A 290 2.19 -8.36 3.70
CA ILE A 290 2.42 -6.93 3.51
C ILE A 290 3.32 -6.80 2.29
N TYR A 291 2.71 -6.60 1.12
CA TYR A 291 3.46 -6.43 -0.11
C TYR A 291 3.50 -4.96 -0.50
N TRP A 292 4.71 -4.43 -0.47
CA TRP A 292 4.97 -3.09 -0.93
C TRP A 292 5.59 -3.13 -2.32
N HIS A 293 4.83 -2.63 -3.28
CA HIS A 293 5.32 -2.20 -4.58
C HIS A 293 5.05 -0.70 -4.70
N SER A 294 6.06 0.07 -5.12
CA SER A 294 5.89 1.47 -5.46
C SER A 294 6.00 1.59 -6.97
N PRO A 295 5.02 2.23 -7.64
CA PRO A 295 5.00 2.33 -9.08
C PRO A 295 6.21 3.18 -9.50
N ARG A 296 6.65 3.01 -10.74
CA ARG A 296 7.63 3.90 -11.35
C ARG A 296 6.97 5.24 -11.63
N VAL A 297 7.73 6.33 -11.63
CA VAL A 297 7.27 7.62 -12.16
C VAL A 297 7.26 7.50 -13.69
N PHE A 298 6.11 7.55 -14.35
CA PHE A 298 6.05 7.47 -15.82
C PHE A 298 5.93 8.85 -16.43
N ALA A 299 6.95 9.70 -16.26
CA ALA A 299 7.32 10.76 -17.20
C ALA A 299 8.18 11.78 -16.48
N GLN A 300 9.42 11.89 -16.94
CA GLN A 300 10.14 13.15 -16.96
C GLN A 300 10.95 13.14 -18.25
N HIS A 301 10.71 14.15 -19.08
CA HIS A 301 11.32 14.47 -20.38
C HIS A 301 10.53 14.04 -21.65
N ILE A 302 9.87 15.03 -22.26
CA ILE A 302 9.74 15.15 -23.72
C ILE A 302 10.51 16.40 -24.08
N ASP A 303 11.41 16.28 -25.05
CA ASP A 303 12.19 17.38 -25.62
C ASP A 303 11.36 18.65 -25.85
N ASN A 304 11.96 19.79 -25.50
CA ASN A 304 11.64 21.12 -25.98
C ASN A 304 10.14 21.53 -25.97
N ARG A 305 9.73 22.10 -24.83
CA ARG A 305 8.59 23.05 -24.66
C ARG A 305 7.16 22.51 -24.69
N HIS A 306 6.93 21.21 -24.56
CA HIS A 306 5.58 20.65 -24.39
C HIS A 306 5.54 19.74 -23.16
N HIS A 307 5.15 20.29 -22.01
CA HIS A 307 5.09 19.55 -20.76
C HIS A 307 3.93 18.54 -20.79
N ILE A 308 4.23 17.25 -20.83
CA ILE A 308 3.31 16.20 -20.41
C ILE A 308 3.79 15.70 -19.04
N ILE A 309 3.07 16.08 -17.98
CA ILE A 309 3.29 15.54 -16.64
C ILE A 309 2.37 14.32 -16.51
N VAL A 310 2.94 13.12 -16.53
CA VAL A 310 2.29 11.91 -16.03
C VAL A 310 2.99 11.56 -14.72
N ALA A 311 2.39 12.02 -13.62
CA ALA A 311 2.90 11.77 -12.28
C ALA A 311 2.42 10.41 -11.77
N PHE A 312 3.32 9.61 -11.19
CA PHE A 312 2.91 8.47 -10.36
C PHE A 312 3.65 8.43 -9.02
N VAL A 313 2.84 8.34 -7.98
CA VAL A 313 3.20 7.89 -6.64
C VAL A 313 1.97 7.12 -6.14
N LEU A 314 2.10 5.86 -5.71
CA LEU A 314 0.91 5.06 -5.36
C LEU A 314 0.30 5.48 -4.02
N SER A 315 -1.04 5.62 -4.05
CA SER A 315 -1.92 6.00 -2.95
C SER A 315 -2.70 4.85 -2.35
N ARG A 316 -3.17 5.09 -1.13
CA ARG A 316 -4.02 4.22 -0.33
C ARG A 316 -5.49 4.41 -0.70
N VAL A 317 -6.23 3.32 -0.91
CA VAL A 317 -7.69 3.26 -0.73
C VAL A 317 -7.96 2.37 0.49
N ARG A 318 -8.86 2.79 1.37
CA ARG A 318 -9.17 2.11 2.64
C ARG A 318 -10.52 1.41 2.50
N THR A 319 -10.53 0.08 2.56
CA THR A 319 -11.74 -0.74 2.77
C THR A 319 -11.37 -1.97 3.61
N HIS A 320 -12.22 -2.29 4.59
CA HIS A 320 -11.97 -3.14 5.77
C HIS A 320 -12.40 -4.60 5.60
N LEU A 321 -11.60 -5.58 6.07
CA LEU A 321 -11.90 -6.93 6.65
C LEU A 321 -11.89 -8.25 5.82
N ASN A 322 -11.57 -9.33 6.55
CA ASN A 322 -10.80 -10.55 6.21
C ASN A 322 -11.64 -11.81 5.92
N ASP A 323 -11.03 -12.82 5.29
CA ASP A 323 -10.61 -14.07 5.94
C ASP A 323 -9.50 -14.79 5.11
N ILE A 324 -9.13 -16.01 5.49
CA ILE A 324 -8.09 -16.95 4.97
C ILE A 324 -6.97 -17.24 5.97
N GLY A 325 -6.81 -18.55 6.21
CA GLY A 325 -5.72 -19.19 6.94
C GLY A 325 -4.45 -19.25 6.11
N LEU A 326 -3.50 -18.40 6.49
CA LEU A 326 -2.09 -18.48 6.11
C LEU A 326 -1.31 -19.07 7.30
N PRO A 327 -0.12 -19.63 7.08
CA PRO A 327 0.79 -20.02 8.16
C PRO A 327 0.96 -18.86 9.15
N GLN A 328 0.84 -19.13 10.45
CA GLN A 328 0.70 -18.09 11.48
C GLN A 328 2.01 -17.88 12.23
N VAL A 329 2.43 -16.61 12.37
CA VAL A 329 3.52 -16.21 13.28
C VAL A 329 2.98 -15.19 14.27
N VAL A 330 3.08 -15.50 15.56
CA VAL A 330 2.72 -14.57 16.64
C VAL A 330 3.96 -13.75 17.00
N ILE A 331 3.92 -12.45 16.74
CA ILE A 331 4.94 -11.50 17.23
C ILE A 331 4.30 -10.68 18.34
N ILE A 332 4.71 -10.92 19.59
CA ILE A 332 4.19 -10.17 20.73
C ILE A 332 4.90 -8.83 20.79
N ALA A 333 4.17 -7.75 20.51
CA ALA A 333 4.64 -6.39 20.69
C ALA A 333 3.90 -5.76 21.87
N HIS A 334 4.61 -5.41 22.94
CA HIS A 334 4.00 -4.83 24.14
C HIS A 334 3.44 -3.44 23.84
N TYR A 335 2.11 -3.32 23.94
CA TYR A 335 1.39 -2.06 23.80
C TYR A 335 1.41 -1.29 25.13
N ASP A 336 2.07 -0.13 25.15
CA ASP A 336 2.04 0.78 26.30
C ASP A 336 0.81 1.70 26.19
N SER A 337 -0.14 1.49 27.10
CA SER A 337 -1.39 2.25 27.17
C SER A 337 -1.20 3.72 27.51
N THR A 338 -0.09 4.09 28.15
CA THR A 338 0.19 5.48 28.56
C THR A 338 0.82 6.31 27.44
N THR A 339 1.74 5.73 26.66
CA THR A 339 2.46 6.47 25.61
C THR A 339 1.87 6.32 24.21
N ARG A 340 0.89 5.42 24.02
CA ARG A 340 0.34 5.05 22.70
C ARG A 340 1.43 4.62 21.71
N LYS A 341 2.52 4.05 22.22
CA LYS A 341 3.65 3.54 21.43
C LYS A 341 3.88 2.07 21.76
N ILE A 342 4.45 1.34 20.82
CA ILE A 342 4.79 -0.08 20.95
C ILE A 342 6.31 -0.18 21.14
N SER A 343 6.74 -0.92 22.16
CA SER A 343 8.15 -1.18 22.49
C SER A 343 8.65 -2.45 21.79
N SER A 344 9.88 -2.43 21.29
CA SER A 344 10.48 -3.48 20.44
C SER A 344 11.04 -4.69 21.19
N ARG A 345 10.81 -4.82 22.51
CA ARG A 345 11.24 -6.02 23.26
C ARG A 345 10.18 -7.11 23.14
N GLY A 346 10.29 -7.98 22.14
CA GLY A 346 9.37 -9.12 21.91
C GLY A 346 10.10 -10.46 21.80
N LEU A 347 9.48 -11.51 22.36
CA LEU A 347 9.89 -12.91 22.23
C LEU A 347 9.13 -13.56 21.06
N MET A 348 9.82 -14.34 20.22
CA MET A 348 9.23 -15.07 19.10
C MET A 348 8.76 -16.46 19.58
N LYS A 349 7.55 -16.87 19.23
CA LYS A 349 7.10 -18.26 19.39
C LYS A 349 6.52 -18.78 18.07
N PRO A 350 7.09 -19.83 17.46
CA PRO A 350 6.36 -20.63 16.49
C PRO A 350 5.20 -21.33 17.19
N LEU A 351 4.05 -21.43 16.50
CA LEU A 351 2.99 -22.34 16.91
C LEU A 351 3.36 -23.72 16.39
N ASP A 352 3.82 -24.61 17.28
CA ASP A 352 3.79 -26.05 17.01
C ASP A 352 2.33 -26.49 16.85
N GLU A 353 2.10 -27.35 15.85
CA GLU A 353 0.80 -27.90 15.50
C GLU A 353 0.10 -28.48 16.75
N SER A 354 -1.06 -27.93 17.10
CA SER A 354 -1.93 -28.53 18.12
C SER A 354 -2.99 -29.41 17.46
N PRO A 355 -3.36 -30.54 18.09
CA PRO A 355 -3.85 -31.74 17.42
C PRO A 355 -5.29 -31.64 16.95
N LEU A 356 -5.57 -32.34 15.86
CA LEU A 356 -6.90 -32.66 15.36
C LEU A 356 -7.79 -33.15 16.51
N LEU A 357 -8.85 -32.39 16.79
CA LEU A 357 -10.00 -32.87 17.55
C LEU A 357 -10.81 -33.80 16.65
N ASP A 358 -10.60 -35.10 16.82
CA ASP A 358 -11.54 -36.14 16.42
C ASP A 358 -12.89 -35.91 17.09
N THR A 359 -13.93 -35.68 16.30
CA THR A 359 -15.33 -35.83 16.73
C THR A 359 -16.11 -36.68 15.73
N HIS A 360 -15.85 -37.99 15.78
CA HIS A 360 -16.84 -39.00 15.43
C HIS A 360 -17.30 -39.73 16.70
N ARG A 361 -18.41 -39.25 17.29
CA ARG A 361 -19.57 -39.98 17.81
C ARG A 361 -20.30 -39.19 18.89
#